data_AF-A0A1E5QF48-F1
#
_entry.id   AF-A0A1E5QF48-F1
#
_cell.length_a   1.000
_cell.length_b   1.000
_cell.length_c   1.000
_cell.angle_alpha   90.00
_cell.angle_beta   90.00
_cell.angle_gamma   90.00
#
_symmetry.space_group_name_H-M   'P 1'
#
loop_
_entity.id
_entity.type
_entity.pdbx_description
1 polymer ?
#
loop_
_entity_poly.entity_id
_entity_poly.type
_entity_poly.pdbx_seq_one_letter_code
_entity_poly.pdbx_strand_id
1 'polypeptide(L)'
;MLVFFIHGVATRDIKYADRLKECIKQEFALKNHLLPHFYSSFWGNTLSDVSKMWNCLHQNFQDIKMNDPQSHPDDVFRYRQY
;
A
#
# COMPACT_ATOMS: atom_id res chain seq x y z
N MET A 1 -11.55 3.68 -22.36
CA MET A 1 -11.45 4.42 -21.08
C MET A 1 -10.15 4.02 -20.40
N LEU A 2 -9.24 4.96 -20.14
CA LEU A 2 -7.94 4.67 -19.53
C LEU A 2 -8.00 4.89 -18.02
N VAL A 3 -7.37 3.99 -17.27
CA VAL A 3 -7.35 3.99 -15.81
C VAL A 3 -5.91 3.82 -15.32
N PHE A 4 -5.45 4.72 -14.45
CA PHE A 4 -4.13 4.66 -13.84
C PHE A 4 -4.23 4.29 -12.36
N PHE A 5 -3.45 3.29 -11.96
CA PHE A 5 -3.24 2.90 -10.56
C PHE A 5 -1.86 3.39 -10.12
N ILE A 6 -1.84 4.30 -9.15
CA ILE A 6 -0.62 4.90 -8.63
C ILE A 6 -0.43 4.36 -7.21
N HIS A 7 0.68 3.68 -6.90
CA HIS A 7 0.95 3.12 -5.57
C HIS A 7 2.12 3.82 -4.89
N GLY A 8 1.90 4.34 -3.68
CA GLY A 8 2.92 4.99 -2.86
C GLY A 8 3.51 4.02 -1.84
N VAL A 9 4.80 3.69 -1.98
CA VAL A 9 5.45 2.70 -1.10
C VAL A 9 5.87 3.32 0.25
N ALA A 10 6.46 4.52 0.25
CA ALA A 10 7.05 5.14 1.44
C ALA A 10 6.46 6.53 1.76
N THR A 11 5.24 6.82 1.29
CA THR A 11 4.56 8.09 1.56
C THR A 11 3.43 7.89 2.57
N ARG A 12 3.20 8.90 3.41
CA ARG A 12 2.02 9.03 4.27
C ARG A 12 1.08 10.14 3.82
N ASP A 13 1.52 10.95 2.87
CA ASP A 13 0.72 12.04 2.32
C ASP A 13 -0.24 11.47 1.28
N ILE A 14 -1.54 11.65 1.51
CA ILE A 14 -2.60 11.24 0.58
C ILE A 14 -2.53 11.96 -0.76
N LYS A 15 -1.88 13.13 -0.80
CA LYS A 15 -1.71 13.97 -2.00
C LYS A 15 -0.46 13.66 -2.81
N TYR A 16 0.33 12.65 -2.42
CA TYR A 16 1.61 12.31 -3.09
C TYR A 16 1.48 12.12 -4.60
N ALA A 17 0.33 11.64 -5.07
CA ALA A 17 0.07 11.34 -6.47
C ALA A 17 -0.48 12.54 -7.26
N ASP A 18 -0.87 13.65 -6.61
CA ASP A 18 -1.67 14.68 -7.24
C ASP A 18 -0.92 15.42 -8.35
N ARG A 19 0.34 15.78 -8.11
CA ARG A 19 1.20 16.40 -9.14
C ARG A 19 1.34 15.50 -10.38
N LEU A 20 1.49 14.20 -10.19
CA LEU A 20 1.58 13.25 -11.29
C LEU A 20 0.26 13.16 -12.07
N LYS A 21 -0.88 13.11 -11.36
CA LYS A 21 -2.21 13.11 -11.99
C LYS A 21 -2.42 14.37 -12.82
N GLU A 22 -2.01 15.54 -12.32
CA GLU A 22 -2.11 16.82 -13.03
C GLU A 22 -1.30 16.83 -14.32
N CYS A 23 -0.03 16.41 -14.27
CA CYS A 23 0.81 16.32 -15.46
C CYS A 23 0.21 15.38 -16.51
N ILE A 24 -0.29 14.21 -16.10
CA ILE A 24 -0.93 13.26 -17.02
C ILE A 24 -2.20 13.87 -17.63
N LYS A 25 -3.03 14.56 -16.84
CA LYS A 25 -4.24 15.23 -17.35
C LYS A 25 -3.91 16.32 -18.38
N GLN A 26 -2.86 17.11 -18.13
CA GLN A 26 -2.42 18.16 -19.05
C GLN A 26 -1.99 17.59 -20.41
N GLU A 27 -1.20 16.51 -20.41
CA GLU A 27 -0.79 15.81 -21.63
C GLU A 27 -1.98 15.26 -22.42
N PHE A 28 -2.99 14.72 -21.74
CA PHE A 28 -4.21 14.23 -22.37
C PHE A 28 -5.05 15.36 -22.98
N ALA A 29 -5.17 16.48 -22.26
CA ALA A 29 -5.88 17.66 -22.74
C ALA A 29 -5.20 18.27 -23.98
N LEU A 30 -3.87 18.36 -23.98
CA LEU A 30 -3.09 18.85 -25.13
C LEU A 30 -3.30 18.01 -26.40
N LYS A 31 -3.58 16.72 -26.23
CA LYS A 31 -3.81 15.77 -27.33
C LYS A 31 -5.29 15.61 -27.69
N ASN A 32 -6.19 16.39 -27.08
CA ASN A 32 -7.65 16.24 -27.23
C ASN A 32 -8.15 14.82 -26.94
N HIS A 33 -7.49 14.12 -26.00
CA HIS A 33 -7.90 12.80 -25.56
C HIS A 33 -8.86 12.88 -24.37
N LEU A 34 -9.69 11.84 -24.21
CA LEU A 34 -10.52 11.69 -23.01
C LEU A 34 -9.66 11.60 -21.76
N LEU A 35 -10.00 12.38 -20.73
CA LEU A 35 -9.28 12.37 -19.46
C LEU A 35 -9.35 10.98 -18.80
N PRO A 36 -8.24 10.47 -18.28
CA PRO A 36 -8.22 9.16 -17.64
C PRO A 36 -8.74 9.23 -16.20
N HIS A 37 -9.14 8.06 -15.68
CA HIS A 37 -9.46 7.88 -14.26
C HIS A 37 -8.19 7.55 -13.47
N PHE A 38 -8.15 8.00 -12.22
CA PHE A 38 -7.01 7.79 -11.34
C PHE A 38 -7.45 7.17 -10.02
N TYR A 39 -6.70 6.17 -9.59
CA TYR A 39 -6.76 5.62 -8.25
C TYR A 39 -5.36 5.71 -7.63
N SER A 40 -5.26 6.32 -6.45
CA SER A 40 -4.01 6.41 -5.70
C SER A 40 -4.18 5.81 -4.33
N SER A 41 -3.32 4.85 -4.00
CA SER A 41 -3.25 4.22 -2.68
C SER A 41 -1.81 4.23 -2.19
N PHE A 42 -1.63 4.28 -0.88
CA PHE A 42 -0.32 4.16 -0.27
C PHE A 42 -0.41 3.22 0.93
N TRP A 43 0.72 2.61 1.29
CA TRP A 43 0.76 1.68 2.41
C TRP A 43 0.22 2.33 3.68
N GLY A 44 0.54 3.58 4.00
CA GLY A 44 -0.06 4.26 5.16
C GLY A 44 -1.60 4.41 5.15
N ASN A 45 -2.28 4.34 3.99
CA ASN A 45 -3.74 4.34 3.91
C ASN A 45 -4.30 2.92 4.14
N THR A 46 -3.69 1.93 3.50
CA THR A 46 -4.04 0.50 3.68
C THR A 46 -3.69 0.01 5.09
N LEU A 47 -2.58 0.53 5.62
CA LEU A 47 -2.04 0.31 6.95
C LEU A 47 -2.46 1.43 7.90
N SER A 48 -3.51 2.21 7.61
CA SER A 48 -4.01 3.22 8.58
C SER A 48 -4.36 2.58 9.93
N ASP A 49 -4.52 1.26 9.96
CA ASP A 49 -4.49 0.44 11.16
C ASP A 49 -3.30 -0.55 11.17
N VAL A 50 -2.07 0.00 11.14
CA VAL A 50 -0.82 -0.76 11.27
C VAL A 50 -0.90 -1.70 12.47
N SER A 51 -1.55 -1.25 13.54
CA SER A 51 -1.82 -2.02 14.76
C SER A 51 -2.70 -3.24 14.49
N LYS A 52 -3.85 -3.10 13.80
CA LYS A 52 -4.66 -4.26 13.39
C LYS A 52 -3.89 -5.20 12.48
N MET A 53 -3.11 -4.69 11.51
CA MET A 53 -2.29 -5.56 10.66
C MET A 53 -1.32 -6.39 11.51
N TRP A 54 -0.56 -5.75 12.41
CA TRP A 54 0.37 -6.47 13.29
C TRP A 54 -0.34 -7.44 14.22
N ASN A 55 -1.52 -7.10 14.72
CA ASN A 55 -2.33 -8.00 15.55
C ASN A 55 -2.78 -9.23 14.74
N CYS A 56 -3.25 -9.05 13.50
CA CYS A 56 -3.63 -10.16 12.63
C CYS A 56 -2.42 -11.05 12.29
N LEU A 57 -1.27 -10.45 11.98
CA LEU A 57 -0.04 -11.21 11.76
C LEU A 57 0.35 -11.99 13.01
N HIS A 58 0.34 -11.35 14.18
CA HIS A 58 0.67 -12.01 15.44
C HIS A 58 -0.25 -13.20 15.72
N GLN A 59 -1.55 -13.04 15.51
CA GLN A 59 -2.53 -14.11 15.71
C GLN A 59 -2.30 -15.28 14.74
N ASN A 60 -2.12 -15.01 13.44
CA ASN A 60 -1.83 -16.04 12.46
C ASN A 60 -0.53 -16.81 12.78
N PHE A 61 0.50 -16.12 13.30
CA PHE A 61 1.76 -16.77 13.66
C PHE A 61 1.68 -17.61 14.95
N GLN A 62 0.84 -17.23 15.90
CA GLN A 62 0.53 -18.10 17.06
C GLN A 62 -0.15 -19.40 16.58
N ASP A 63 -1.09 -19.29 15.64
CA ASP A 63 -1.78 -20.45 15.07
C ASP A 63 -0.81 -21.36 14.29
N ILE A 64 0.14 -20.79 13.54
CA ILE A 64 1.21 -21.54 12.87
C ILE A 64 2.11 -22.24 13.89
N LYS A 65 2.52 -21.56 14.97
CA LYS A 65 3.36 -22.14 16.02
C LYS A 65 2.66 -23.29 16.77
N MET A 66 1.34 -23.22 16.93
CA MET A 66 0.56 -24.32 17.50
C MET A 66 0.49 -25.54 16.58
N ASN A 67 0.43 -25.34 15.27
CA ASN A 67 0.31 -26.41 14.28
C ASN A 67 1.67 -26.97 13.80
N ASP A 68 2.74 -26.18 13.89
CA ASP A 68 4.11 -26.55 13.56
C ASP A 68 5.10 -25.92 14.57
N PRO A 69 5.49 -26.66 15.62
CA PRO A 69 6.39 -26.18 16.67
C PRO A 69 7.82 -25.89 16.20
N GLN A 70 8.22 -26.37 15.01
CA GLN A 70 9.54 -26.12 14.42
C GLN A 70 9.56 -24.86 13.57
N SER A 71 8.41 -24.21 13.36
CA SER A 71 8.36 -22.91 12.69
C SER A 71 9.11 -21.85 13.51
N HIS A 72 9.81 -20.95 12.83
CA HIS A 72 10.52 -19.79 13.42
C HIS A 72 9.80 -18.48 13.06
N PRO A 73 8.55 -18.26 13.54
CA PRO A 73 7.75 -17.09 13.18
C PRO A 73 8.37 -15.76 13.67
N ASP A 74 9.26 -15.83 14.66
CA ASP A 74 9.95 -14.65 15.21
C ASP A 74 10.87 -13.95 14.18
N ASP A 75 11.35 -14.67 13.16
CA ASP A 75 12.16 -14.10 12.08
C ASP A 75 11.39 -13.05 11.26
N VAL A 76 10.07 -13.20 11.14
CA VAL A 76 9.21 -12.27 10.39
C VAL A 76 9.06 -10.93 11.12
N PHE A 77 9.15 -10.93 12.46
CA PHE A 77 9.04 -9.72 13.28
C PHE A 77 10.37 -9.00 13.49
N ARG A 78 11.48 -9.54 12.99
CA ARG A 78 12.83 -8.98 13.16
C ARG A 78 12.94 -7.51 12.74
N TYR A 79 12.18 -7.11 11.73
CA TYR A 79 12.19 -5.73 11.20
C TYR A 79 11.11 -4.83 11.80
N ARG A 80 10.30 -5.30 12.76
CA ARG A 80 9.26 -4.49 13.40
C ARG A 80 9.82 -3.38 14.30
N GLN A 81 11.03 -3.55 14.81
CA GLN A 81 11.68 -2.61 15.74
C GLN A 81 12.57 -1.57 15.06
N TYR A 82 12.69 -1.61 13.74
CA TYR A 82 13.43 -0.64 12.92
C TYR A 82 12.44 0.24 12.13
#